data_AF-A0A8S3B540-F1
#
_entry.id   AF-A0A8S3B540-F1
#
_cell.length_a   1.000
_cell.length_b   1.000
_cell.length_c   1.000
_cell.angle_alpha   90.00
_cell.angle_beta   90.00
_cell.angle_gamma   90.00
#
_symmetry.space_group_name_H-M   'P 1'
#
loop_
_entity.id
_entity.type
_entity.pdbx_description
1 polymer ?
#
loop_
_entity_poly.entity_id
_entity_poly.type
_entity_poly.pdbx_seq_one_letter_code
_entity_poly.pdbx_strand_id
1 'polypeptide(L)'
;MNPLADEINTLDNQLSLLNVDQVIDKCRQKLDKWRHECHATVDRFYEEKCQELQQRCVEKVGKKQKKIHQLKLKTNELMREQEATHDDICSLKATINDIKRDINQFEENGIVVDADPLIINQNFVYIEQWTSNELDLSTLSSPYRTIACSQDSWAATTSNNHFLLIDQYPNLCLYDKQLTLLKEYP
;
A
#
# COMPACT_ATOMS: atom_id res chain seq x y z
N MET A 1 -14.10 -31.82 -35.28
CA MET A 1 -13.70 -30.64 -34.47
C MET A 1 -12.64 -31.09 -33.50
N ASN A 2 -11.64 -30.25 -33.23
CA ASN A 2 -10.54 -30.59 -32.34
C ASN A 2 -10.89 -30.04 -30.94
N PRO A 3 -11.20 -30.91 -29.94
CA PRO A 3 -11.70 -30.46 -28.64
C PRO A 3 -10.74 -29.50 -27.92
N LEU A 4 -9.42 -29.64 -28.15
CA LEU A 4 -8.42 -28.71 -27.59
C LEU A 4 -8.49 -27.32 -28.23
N ALA A 5 -8.85 -27.23 -29.52
CA ALA A 5 -9.04 -25.94 -30.18
C ALA A 5 -10.28 -25.24 -29.64
N ASP A 6 -11.35 -25.99 -29.35
CA ASP A 6 -12.59 -25.45 -28.78
C ASP A 6 -12.36 -24.93 -27.34
N GLU A 7 -11.55 -25.61 -26.54
CA GLU A 7 -11.13 -25.15 -25.20
C GLU A 7 -10.24 -23.89 -25.26
N ILE A 8 -9.23 -23.86 -26.15
CA ILE A 8 -8.36 -22.69 -26.33
C ILE A 8 -9.19 -21.48 -26.78
N ASN A 9 -10.09 -21.66 -27.75
CA ASN A 9 -10.98 -20.58 -28.21
C ASN A 9 -11.94 -20.10 -27.11
N THR A 10 -12.38 -21.00 -26.21
CA THR A 10 -13.21 -20.63 -25.07
C THR A 10 -12.44 -19.75 -24.09
N LEU A 11 -11.18 -20.09 -23.79
CA LEU A 11 -10.32 -19.28 -22.91
C LEU A 11 -10.00 -17.91 -23.52
N ASP A 12 -9.72 -17.86 -24.83
CA ASP A 12 -9.48 -16.61 -25.55
C ASP A 12 -10.71 -15.70 -25.53
N ASN A 13 -11.90 -16.27 -25.76
CA ASN A 13 -13.16 -15.55 -25.65
C ASN A 13 -13.39 -15.03 -24.22
N GLN A 14 -13.10 -15.83 -23.19
CA GLN A 14 -13.23 -15.39 -21.78
C GLN A 14 -12.27 -14.23 -21.45
N LEU A 15 -11.04 -14.27 -21.94
CA LEU A 15 -10.08 -13.17 -21.80
C LEU A 15 -10.54 -11.92 -22.54
N SER A 16 -11.08 -12.08 -23.76
CA SER A 16 -11.61 -10.95 -24.56
C SER A 16 -12.83 -10.28 -23.93
N LEU A 17 -13.63 -11.04 -23.17
CA LEU A 17 -14.79 -10.54 -22.43
C LEU A 17 -14.44 -9.93 -21.08
N LEU A 18 -13.19 -10.09 -20.62
CA LEU A 18 -12.75 -9.56 -19.35
C LEU A 18 -12.66 -8.03 -19.42
N ASN A 19 -13.59 -7.36 -18.74
CA ASN A 19 -13.61 -5.91 -18.68
C ASN A 19 -12.57 -5.41 -17.67
N VAL A 20 -11.39 -5.06 -18.18
CA VAL A 20 -10.26 -4.54 -17.37
C VAL A 20 -10.66 -3.28 -16.61
N ASP A 21 -11.45 -2.38 -17.21
CA ASP A 21 -11.91 -1.16 -16.54
C ASP A 21 -12.76 -1.47 -15.31
N GLN A 22 -13.66 -2.47 -15.39
CA GLN A 22 -14.43 -2.91 -14.22
C GLN A 22 -13.56 -3.47 -13.10
N VAL A 23 -12.47 -4.17 -13.44
CA VAL A 23 -11.52 -4.68 -12.45
C VAL A 23 -10.77 -3.51 -11.79
N ILE A 24 -10.29 -2.57 -12.60
CA ILE A 24 -9.62 -1.35 -12.11
C ILE A 24 -10.56 -0.54 -11.20
N ASP A 25 -11.82 -0.37 -11.58
CA ASP A 25 -12.79 0.40 -10.80
C ASP A 25 -13.07 -0.25 -9.44
N LYS A 26 -13.14 -1.59 -9.38
CA LYS A 26 -13.23 -2.32 -8.09
C LYS A 26 -12.00 -2.09 -7.22
N CYS A 27 -10.81 -2.04 -7.81
CA CYS A 27 -9.58 -1.72 -7.07
C CYS A 27 -9.58 -0.27 -6.58
N ARG A 28 -10.00 0.69 -7.40
CA ARG A 28 -10.15 2.10 -7.02
C ARG A 28 -11.11 2.29 -5.85
N GLN A 29 -12.25 1.61 -5.87
CA GLN A 29 -13.21 1.65 -4.75
C GLN A 29 -12.60 1.21 -3.42
N LYS A 30 -11.69 0.22 -3.43
CA LYS A 30 -10.97 -0.20 -2.21
C LYS A 30 -10.00 0.89 -1.73
N LEU A 31 -9.28 1.53 -2.65
CA LEU A 31 -8.38 2.64 -2.33
C LEU A 31 -9.15 3.86 -1.80
N ASP A 32 -10.28 4.19 -2.41
CA ASP A 32 -11.14 5.28 -1.96
C ASP A 32 -11.70 5.00 -0.57
N LYS A 33 -12.15 3.76 -0.32
CA LYS A 33 -12.59 3.36 1.01
C LYS A 33 -11.48 3.53 2.05
N TRP A 34 -10.28 3.02 1.76
CA TRP A 34 -9.10 3.18 2.63
C TRP A 34 -8.81 4.66 2.90
N ARG A 35 -8.82 5.50 1.86
CA ARG A 35 -8.62 6.95 1.98
C ARG A 35 -9.64 7.58 2.94
N HIS A 36 -10.93 7.28 2.77
CA HIS A 36 -11.97 7.82 3.64
C HIS A 36 -11.81 7.38 5.09
N GLU A 37 -11.50 6.10 5.32
CA GLU A 37 -11.29 5.55 6.67
C GLU A 37 -10.06 6.18 7.35
N CYS A 38 -8.97 6.41 6.61
CA CYS A 38 -7.80 7.11 7.13
C CYS A 38 -8.12 8.55 7.55
N HIS A 39 -8.80 9.32 6.69
CA HIS A 39 -9.20 10.69 7.03
C HIS A 39 -10.10 10.73 8.27
N ALA A 40 -11.14 9.88 8.32
CA ALA A 40 -12.02 9.80 9.48
C ALA A 40 -11.27 9.44 10.77
N THR A 41 -10.24 8.59 10.68
CA THR A 41 -9.40 8.22 11.83
C THR A 41 -8.57 9.39 12.33
N VAL A 42 -7.96 10.16 11.42
CA VAL A 42 -7.20 11.37 11.75
C VAL A 42 -8.09 12.42 12.40
N ASP A 43 -9.27 12.67 11.81
CA ASP A 43 -10.22 13.65 12.32
C ASP A 43 -10.72 13.28 13.72
N ARG A 44 -11.05 12.00 13.94
CA ARG A 44 -11.43 11.51 15.27
C ARG A 44 -10.32 11.71 16.30
N PHE A 45 -9.08 11.37 15.94
CA PHE A 45 -7.94 11.54 16.85
C PHE A 45 -7.71 13.02 17.19
N TYR A 46 -7.82 13.91 16.21
CA TYR A 46 -7.72 15.35 16.42
C TYR A 46 -8.80 15.84 17.40
N GLU A 47 -10.05 15.42 17.21
CA GLU A 47 -11.16 15.80 18.07
C GLU A 47 -10.97 15.30 19.51
N GLU A 48 -10.53 14.05 19.68
CA GLU A 48 -10.17 13.50 21.00
C GLU A 48 -9.10 14.33 21.69
N LYS A 49 -8.07 14.79 20.97
CA LYS A 49 -7.01 15.64 21.51
C LYS A 49 -7.50 17.04 21.86
N CYS A 50 -8.44 17.59 21.10
CA CYS A 50 -9.09 18.85 21.44
C CYS A 50 -9.89 18.75 22.74
N GLN A 51 -10.63 17.66 22.93
CA GLN A 51 -11.38 17.41 24.16
C GLN A 51 -10.44 17.22 25.35
N GLU A 52 -9.35 16.47 25.18
CA GLU A 52 -8.31 16.30 26.20
C GLU A 52 -7.69 17.65 26.61
N LEU A 53 -7.38 18.50 25.63
CA LEU A 53 -6.86 19.85 25.85
C LEU A 53 -7.85 20.70 26.66
N GLN A 54 -9.12 20.71 26.24
CA GLN A 54 -10.18 21.46 26.93
C GLN A 54 -10.33 20.99 28.38
N GLN A 55 -10.37 19.68 28.61
CA GLN A 55 -10.46 19.12 29.95
C GLN A 55 -9.27 19.55 30.82
N ARG A 56 -8.04 19.44 30.32
CA ARG A 56 -6.83 19.85 31.04
C ARG A 56 -6.84 21.34 31.38
N CYS A 57 -7.32 22.19 30.47
CA CYS A 57 -7.51 23.62 30.72
C CYS A 57 -8.49 23.86 31.87
N VAL A 58 -9.69 23.26 31.80
CA VAL A 58 -10.73 23.39 32.83
C VAL A 58 -10.23 22.91 34.19
N GLU A 59 -9.54 21.77 34.25
CA GLU A 59 -8.99 21.24 35.49
C GLU A 59 -7.92 22.16 36.10
N LYS A 60 -7.01 22.71 35.29
CA LYS A 60 -6.01 23.66 35.76
C LYS A 60 -6.65 24.92 36.33
N VAL A 61 -7.59 25.53 35.60
CA VAL A 61 -8.33 26.72 36.06
C VAL A 61 -9.11 26.41 37.33
N GLY A 62 -9.82 25.27 37.39
CA GLY A 62 -10.57 24.84 38.55
C GLY A 62 -9.70 24.64 39.80
N LYS A 63 -8.49 24.08 39.65
CA LYS A 63 -7.50 23.98 40.75
C LYS A 63 -7.10 25.37 41.27
N LYS A 64 -6.92 26.36 40.40
CA LYS A 64 -6.60 27.75 40.83
C LYS A 64 -7.79 28.40 41.53
N GLN A 65 -9.00 28.24 41.02
CA GLN A 65 -10.22 28.75 41.65
C GLN A 65 -10.42 28.16 43.06
N LYS A 66 -10.16 26.86 43.25
CA LYS A 66 -10.19 26.21 44.58
C LYS A 66 -9.18 26.82 45.54
N LYS A 67 -7.92 27.04 45.11
CA LYS A 67 -6.90 27.71 45.94
C LYS A 67 -7.30 29.14 46.31
N ILE A 68 -7.85 29.91 45.37
CA ILE A 68 -8.36 31.26 45.64
C ILE A 68 -9.50 31.22 46.66
N HIS A 69 -10.41 30.25 46.55
CA HIS A 69 -11.50 30.08 47.50
C HIS A 69 -10.99 29.74 48.91
N GLN A 70 -10.01 28.84 49.03
CA GLN A 70 -9.35 28.52 50.30
C GLN A 70 -8.67 29.75 50.92
N LEU A 71 -7.99 30.57 50.12
CA LEU A 71 -7.41 31.83 50.58
C LEU A 71 -8.47 32.78 51.14
N LYS A 72 -9.61 32.92 50.47
CA LYS A 72 -10.72 33.75 50.94
C LYS A 72 -11.26 33.26 52.28
N LEU A 73 -11.47 31.95 52.44
CA LEU A 73 -11.92 31.35 53.68
C LEU A 73 -10.94 31.63 54.82
N LYS A 74 -9.64 31.40 54.60
CA LYS A 74 -8.60 31.63 55.62
C LYS A 74 -8.48 33.10 56.01
N THR A 75 -8.57 34.00 55.02
CA THR A 75 -8.57 35.45 55.27
C THR A 75 -9.75 35.87 56.14
N ASN A 76 -10.95 35.36 55.83
CA ASN A 76 -12.15 35.66 56.62
C ASN A 76 -12.07 35.13 58.06
N GLU A 77 -11.48 33.94 58.26
CA GLU A 77 -11.25 33.35 59.58
C GLU A 77 -10.34 34.25 60.43
N LEU A 78 -9.18 34.64 59.89
CA LEU A 78 -8.23 35.53 60.57
C LEU A 78 -8.84 36.91 60.86
N MET A 79 -9.66 37.45 59.94
CA MET A 79 -10.38 38.71 60.18
C MET A 79 -11.41 38.62 61.31
N ARG A 80 -12.12 37.49 61.41
CA ARG A 80 -13.11 37.24 62.47
C ARG A 80 -12.45 37.11 63.83
N GLU A 81 -11.31 36.42 63.89
CA GLU A 81 -10.56 36.18 65.12
C GLU A 81 -9.74 37.41 65.56
N GLN A 82 -9.51 38.37 64.66
CA GLN A 82 -8.68 39.57 64.89
C GLN A 82 -7.23 39.25 65.34
N GLU A 83 -6.79 38.01 65.17
CA GLU A 83 -5.48 37.50 65.57
C GLU A 83 -4.71 36.99 64.35
N ALA A 84 -4.39 37.88 63.41
CA ALA A 84 -3.49 37.54 62.31
C ALA A 84 -2.04 37.66 62.75
N THR A 85 -1.28 36.56 62.71
CA THR A 85 0.16 36.61 62.95
C THR A 85 0.90 37.14 61.72
N HIS A 86 2.14 37.60 61.90
CA HIS A 86 3.00 37.98 60.78
C HIS A 86 3.22 36.81 59.81
N ASP A 87 3.34 35.59 60.35
CA ASP A 87 3.54 34.37 59.57
C ASP A 87 2.30 34.03 58.72
N ASP A 88 1.09 34.23 59.24
CA ASP A 88 -0.15 34.06 58.48
C ASP A 88 -0.20 35.00 57.28
N ILE A 89 0.13 36.28 57.49
CA ILE A 89 0.15 37.29 56.42
C ILE A 89 1.21 36.94 55.37
N CYS A 90 2.41 36.52 55.79
CA CYS A 90 3.49 36.10 54.90
C CYS A 90 3.09 34.88 54.07
N SER A 91 2.47 33.88 54.68
CA SER A 91 1.97 32.67 54.01
C SER A 91 0.89 32.98 52.98
N LEU A 92 -0.08 33.83 53.33
CA LEU A 92 -1.12 34.28 52.41
C LEU A 92 -0.53 35.04 51.22
N LYS A 93 0.42 35.96 51.48
CA LYS A 93 1.08 36.76 50.44
C LYS A 93 1.90 35.88 49.49
N ALA A 94 2.62 34.89 50.01
CA ALA A 94 3.35 33.91 49.19
C ALA A 94 2.39 33.15 48.27
N THR A 95 1.28 32.63 48.80
CA THR A 95 0.29 31.88 48.03
C THR A 95 -0.38 32.76 46.95
N ILE A 96 -0.67 34.02 47.25
CA ILE A 96 -1.21 34.98 46.26
C ILE A 96 -0.21 35.19 45.12
N ASN A 97 1.07 35.39 45.44
CA ASN A 97 2.11 35.59 44.42
C ASN A 97 2.31 34.34 43.56
N ASP A 98 2.26 33.15 44.15
CA ASP A 98 2.32 31.89 43.41
C ASP A 98 1.14 31.75 42.44
N ILE A 99 -0.09 32.04 42.89
CA ILE A 99 -1.28 31.99 42.02
C ILE A 99 -1.14 33.00 40.87
N LYS A 100 -0.69 34.22 41.14
CA LYS A 100 -0.47 35.24 40.10
C LYS A 100 0.56 34.79 39.06
N ARG A 101 1.72 34.28 39.51
CA ARG A 101 2.75 33.76 38.62
C ARG A 101 2.20 32.65 37.73
N ASP A 102 1.46 31.72 38.32
CA ASP A 102 0.90 30.59 37.58
C ASP A 102 -0.19 31.01 36.57
N ILE A 103 -0.98 32.05 36.88
CA ILE A 103 -1.96 32.63 35.94
C ILE A 103 -1.23 33.28 34.78
N ASN A 104 -0.24 34.14 35.05
CA ASN A 104 0.53 34.83 34.01
C ASN A 104 1.23 33.82 33.09
N GLN A 105 1.86 32.78 33.66
CA GLN A 105 2.50 31.74 32.86
C GLN A 105 1.51 30.99 31.97
N PHE A 106 0.28 30.79 32.44
CA PHE A 106 -0.77 30.13 31.67
C PHE A 106 -1.34 31.04 30.58
N GLU A 107 -1.48 32.34 30.82
CA GLU A 107 -1.88 33.33 29.81
C GLU A 107 -0.83 33.52 28.72
N GLU A 108 0.46 33.54 29.10
CA GLU A 108 1.57 33.73 28.16
C GLU A 108 1.86 32.48 27.32
N ASN A 109 1.88 31.29 27.94
CA ASN A 109 2.38 30.07 27.30
C ASN A 109 1.30 29.02 27.01
N GLY A 110 0.10 29.17 27.57
CA GLY A 110 -0.98 28.20 27.41
C GLY A 110 -0.62 26.78 27.88
N ILE A 111 -1.19 25.78 27.20
CA ILE A 111 -0.77 24.38 27.32
C ILE A 111 0.08 24.06 26.09
N VAL A 112 1.31 23.59 26.32
CA VAL A 112 2.19 23.13 25.26
C VAL A 112 1.59 21.88 24.61
N VAL A 113 1.37 21.96 23.30
CA VAL A 113 0.98 20.83 22.46
C VAL A 113 2.12 20.59 21.49
N ASP A 114 2.70 19.39 21.54
CA ASP A 114 3.71 18.93 20.61
C ASP A 114 3.11 17.82 19.75
N ALA A 115 3.35 17.89 18.44
CA ALA A 115 2.72 17.00 17.47
C ALA A 115 3.74 16.61 16.40
N ASP A 116 4.06 15.31 16.37
CA ASP A 116 4.90 14.73 15.34
C ASP A 116 4.17 14.64 13.99
N PRO A 117 4.89 14.80 12.86
CA PRO A 117 4.28 14.68 11.54
C PRO A 117 3.85 13.24 11.26
N LEU A 118 2.70 13.08 10.60
CA LEU A 118 2.24 11.77 10.13
C LEU A 118 3.06 11.34 8.90
N ILE A 119 3.81 10.25 9.02
CA ILE A 119 4.63 9.69 7.93
C ILE A 119 3.87 8.54 7.26
N ILE A 120 3.53 8.72 5.98
CA ILE A 120 2.92 7.65 5.16
C ILE A 120 4.03 6.85 4.48
N ASN A 121 4.09 5.55 4.80
CA ASN A 121 4.98 4.57 4.20
C ASN A 121 4.34 3.94 2.94
N GLN A 122 5.15 3.61 1.94
CA GLN A 122 4.72 2.87 0.74
C GLN A 122 4.09 1.51 1.06
N ASN A 123 4.38 0.94 2.24
CA ASN A 123 3.84 -0.36 2.65
C ASN A 123 2.37 -0.31 3.14
N PHE A 124 1.74 0.87 3.24
CA PHE A 124 0.34 0.96 3.66
C PHE A 124 -0.65 0.49 2.59
N VAL A 125 -0.24 0.53 1.32
CA VAL A 125 -1.04 0.05 0.19
C VAL A 125 -0.13 -0.75 -0.74
N TYR A 126 -0.42 -2.04 -0.87
CA TYR A 126 0.28 -2.92 -1.82
C TYR A 126 -0.61 -3.18 -3.04
N ILE A 127 -0.08 -2.90 -4.22
CA ILE A 127 -0.66 -3.32 -5.49
C ILE A 127 0.20 -4.46 -5.98
N GLU A 128 -0.37 -5.66 -6.02
CA GLU A 128 0.33 -6.84 -6.50
C GLU A 128 0.69 -6.67 -7.97
N GLN A 129 1.97 -6.79 -8.28
CA GLN A 129 2.41 -7.01 -9.64
C GLN A 129 2.10 -8.45 -9.99
N TRP A 130 1.38 -8.69 -11.07
CA TRP A 130 1.08 -10.05 -11.51
C TRP A 130 2.41 -10.77 -11.75
N THR A 131 2.76 -11.67 -10.84
CA THR A 131 3.87 -12.60 -11.06
C THR A 131 3.36 -13.55 -12.12
N SER A 132 3.72 -13.27 -13.37
CA SER A 132 3.46 -14.14 -14.47
C SER A 132 4.21 -15.45 -14.20
N ASN A 133 3.47 -16.49 -13.82
CA ASN A 133 3.84 -17.82 -14.29
C ASN A 133 3.56 -17.80 -15.79
N GLU A 134 4.41 -17.11 -16.56
CA GLU A 134 4.34 -17.11 -18.02
C GLU A 134 4.30 -18.56 -18.46
N LEU A 135 3.35 -18.88 -19.33
CA LEU A 135 3.17 -20.24 -19.80
C LEU A 135 4.47 -20.70 -20.48
N ASP A 136 5.23 -21.58 -19.85
CA ASP A 136 6.49 -22.09 -20.41
C ASP A 136 6.18 -23.13 -21.49
N LEU A 137 6.11 -22.65 -22.73
CA LEU A 137 5.89 -23.49 -23.91
C LEU A 137 7.13 -24.27 -24.33
N SER A 138 8.29 -24.07 -23.68
CA SER A 138 9.54 -24.80 -24.01
C SER A 138 9.44 -26.31 -23.76
N THR A 139 8.46 -26.73 -22.95
CA THR A 139 8.14 -28.13 -22.67
C THR A 139 7.30 -28.79 -23.77
N LEU A 140 6.72 -28.01 -24.70
CA LEU A 140 5.96 -28.56 -25.82
C LEU A 140 6.91 -29.06 -26.91
N SER A 141 6.66 -30.28 -27.41
CA SER A 141 7.37 -30.81 -28.57
C SER A 141 7.19 -29.87 -29.76
N SER A 142 8.29 -29.56 -30.46
CA SER A 142 8.24 -28.83 -31.72
C SER A 142 7.24 -29.50 -32.67
N PRO A 143 6.39 -28.71 -33.36
CA PRO A 143 5.50 -29.27 -34.39
C PRO A 143 6.28 -29.80 -35.60
N TYR A 144 7.58 -29.52 -35.68
CA TYR A 144 8.47 -29.96 -36.74
C TYR A 144 9.37 -31.10 -36.26
N ARG A 145 9.50 -32.13 -37.09
CA ARG A 145 10.42 -33.25 -36.85
C ARG A 145 11.75 -32.96 -37.52
N THR A 146 12.77 -32.63 -36.74
CA THR A 146 14.15 -32.52 -37.24
C THR A 146 14.73 -33.93 -37.35
N ILE A 147 15.17 -34.31 -38.55
CA ILE A 147 15.88 -35.57 -38.79
C ILE A 147 17.38 -35.23 -38.77
N ALA A 148 18.12 -35.78 -37.81
CA ALA A 148 19.57 -35.64 -37.75
C ALA A 148 20.19 -36.58 -38.79
N CYS A 149 20.89 -36.02 -39.76
CA CYS A 149 21.59 -36.80 -40.78
C CYS A 149 22.94 -37.25 -40.22
N SER A 150 23.20 -38.56 -40.20
CA SER A 150 24.47 -39.10 -39.75
C SER A 150 25.58 -38.68 -40.72
N GLN A 151 26.70 -38.18 -40.17
CA GLN A 151 27.85 -37.65 -40.92
C GLN A 151 28.51 -38.66 -41.89
N ASP A 152 28.12 -39.94 -41.85
CA ASP A 152 28.69 -41.00 -42.68
C ASP A 152 27.91 -41.28 -43.99
N SER A 153 26.85 -40.52 -44.27
CA SER A 153 26.06 -40.61 -45.50
C SER A 153 26.15 -39.29 -46.28
N TRP A 154 26.89 -39.28 -47.39
CA TRP A 154 27.15 -38.09 -48.21
C TRP A 154 25.93 -37.51 -48.94
N ALA A 155 24.72 -37.97 -48.62
CA ALA A 155 23.48 -37.26 -48.91
C ALA A 155 22.50 -37.50 -47.77
N ALA A 156 22.02 -36.42 -47.15
CA ALA A 156 20.85 -36.48 -46.29
C ALA A 156 19.63 -36.78 -47.15
N THR A 157 19.02 -37.96 -46.99
CA THR A 157 17.79 -38.31 -47.71
C THR A 157 16.62 -38.44 -46.74
N THR A 158 15.55 -37.69 -46.98
CA THR A 158 14.27 -37.87 -46.28
C THR A 158 13.13 -38.07 -47.28
N SER A 159 12.15 -38.89 -46.92
CA SER A 159 11.02 -39.24 -47.80
C SER A 159 9.71 -39.18 -47.04
N ASN A 160 8.67 -38.71 -47.72
CA ASN A 160 7.29 -38.74 -47.23
C ASN A 160 6.41 -39.73 -48.03
N ASN A 161 7.02 -40.80 -48.57
CA ASN A 161 6.43 -41.81 -49.44
C ASN A 161 5.93 -41.30 -50.81
N HIS A 162 5.94 -39.99 -51.05
CA HIS A 162 5.50 -39.38 -52.32
C HIS A 162 6.65 -38.68 -53.02
N PHE A 163 7.52 -38.04 -52.23
CA PHE A 163 8.67 -37.32 -52.70
C PHE A 163 9.90 -37.71 -51.88
N LEU A 164 11.06 -37.62 -52.53
CA LEU A 164 12.36 -37.86 -51.94
C LEU A 164 13.12 -36.53 -51.93
N LEU A 165 13.51 -36.05 -50.76
CA LEU A 165 14.34 -34.86 -50.62
C LEU A 165 15.79 -35.31 -50.38
N ILE A 166 16.69 -34.88 -51.24
CA ILE A 166 18.11 -35.23 -51.23
C ILE A 166 18.93 -33.95 -51.08
N ASP A 167 19.77 -33.89 -50.06
CA ASP A 167 20.79 -32.85 -49.92
C ASP A 167 21.96 -33.14 -50.88
N GLN A 168 22.13 -32.29 -51.88
CA GLN A 168 23.19 -32.34 -52.89
C GLN A 168 23.92 -30.99 -52.89
N TYR A 169 24.84 -30.80 -51.94
CA TYR A 169 25.57 -29.54 -51.78
C TYR A 169 25.99 -28.91 -53.14
N PRO A 170 25.61 -27.66 -53.43
CA PRO A 170 25.01 -26.68 -52.51
C PRO A 170 23.48 -26.73 -52.39
N ASN A 171 22.78 -27.57 -53.14
CA ASN A 171 21.32 -27.49 -53.28
C ASN A 171 20.58 -28.62 -52.56
N LEU A 172 19.38 -28.32 -52.08
CA LEU A 172 18.42 -29.31 -51.61
C LEU A 172 17.43 -29.64 -52.73
N CYS A 173 17.47 -30.89 -53.22
CA CYS A 173 16.74 -31.35 -54.39
C CYS A 173 15.52 -32.20 -54.00
N LEU A 174 14.35 -31.90 -54.55
CA LEU A 174 13.12 -32.67 -54.38
C LEU A 174 12.86 -33.52 -55.62
N TYR A 175 12.78 -34.84 -55.45
CA TYR A 175 12.49 -35.83 -56.48
C TYR A 175 11.12 -36.48 -56.31
N ASP A 176 10.52 -36.91 -57.41
CA ASP A 176 9.33 -37.78 -57.40
C ASP A 176 9.70 -39.28 -57.27
N LYS A 177 8.68 -40.16 -57.31
CA LYS A 177 8.86 -41.62 -57.23
C LYS A 177 9.61 -42.22 -58.42
N GLN A 178 9.67 -41.52 -59.55
CA GLN A 178 10.37 -41.91 -60.76
C GLN A 178 11.80 -41.33 -60.80
N LEU A 179 12.26 -40.68 -59.72
CA LEU A 179 13.53 -39.97 -59.62
C LEU A 179 13.64 -38.78 -60.59
N THR A 180 12.51 -38.18 -60.96
CA THR A 180 12.46 -36.91 -61.69
C THR A 180 12.64 -35.76 -60.71
N LEU A 181 13.57 -34.86 -61.00
CA LEU A 181 13.79 -33.64 -60.22
C LEU A 181 12.60 -32.69 -60.40
N LEU A 182 11.93 -32.32 -59.30
CA LEU A 182 10.80 -31.40 -59.29
C LEU A 182 11.21 -29.97 -58.94
N LYS A 183 12.16 -29.83 -58.00
CA LYS A 183 12.54 -28.52 -57.48
C LYS A 183 13.90 -28.55 -56.79
N GLU A 184 14.66 -27.48 -56.94
CA GLU A 184 15.93 -27.24 -56.25
C GLU A 184 15.78 -26.00 -55.35
N TYR A 185 16.33 -26.10 -54.15
CA TYR A 185 16.49 -24.97 -53.23
C TYR A 185 17.99 -24.75 -53.03
N PRO A 186 18.49 -23.51 -53.19
CA PRO A 186 19.87 -23.18 -52.86
C PRO A 186 20.12 -23.19 -51.34
#